data_AF-A0A2J0UDD0-F1
#
_entry.id   AF-A0A2J0UDD0-F1
#
_cell.length_a   1.000
_cell.length_b   1.000
_cell.length_c   1.000
_cell.angle_alpha   90.00
_cell.angle_beta   90.00
_cell.angle_gamma   90.00
#
_symmetry.space_group_name_H-M   'P 1'
#
loop_
_entity.id
_entity.type
_entity.pdbx_description
1 polymer ?
#
loop_
_entity_poly.entity_id
_entity_poly.type
_entity_poly.pdbx_seq_one_letter_code
_entity_poly.pdbx_strand_id
1 'polypeptide(L)'
;MHEVARKDSGDDKGNVQNACLEEPVDVAEALAMYQRMMLERSDAEFVADFMVFCWQSVDPGRVAGLDLPGSVVDACSEQLSLFMRMVDQQDQQRGAPAFWKRYIEWADYAIDFPLDERKRFMWETPGYLEPAFSVFMATGGAEMRSEAMELLAEYSGSGKARAAYVRSVIESRLSSEESCGHQHAGG
;
A
#
# COMPACT_ATOMS: atom_id res chain seq x y z
N MET A 1 44.74 31.62 -36.97
CA MET A 1 44.33 30.42 -37.73
C MET A 1 44.63 29.23 -36.83
N HIS A 2 43.74 28.42 -36.29
CA HIS A 2 42.32 28.13 -36.54
C HIS A 2 41.60 27.72 -35.23
N GLU A 3 40.27 27.83 -35.31
CA GLU A 3 39.15 27.37 -34.48
C GLU A 3 39.29 26.01 -33.75
N VAL A 4 38.87 25.90 -32.48
CA VAL A 4 37.56 25.47 -31.91
C VAL A 4 37.48 23.95 -31.66
N ALA A 5 37.24 23.58 -30.40
CA ALA A 5 36.16 22.66 -30.03
C ALA A 5 35.94 22.68 -28.51
N ARG A 6 34.84 23.29 -28.09
CA ARG A 6 34.19 23.00 -26.81
C ARG A 6 33.86 21.51 -26.80
N LYS A 7 34.25 20.78 -25.75
CA LYS A 7 33.69 19.44 -25.52
C LYS A 7 32.69 19.52 -24.37
N ASP A 8 31.47 19.23 -24.79
CA ASP A 8 30.22 19.26 -24.08
C ASP A 8 30.25 18.45 -22.79
N SER A 9 29.56 18.99 -21.80
CA SER A 9 29.20 18.35 -20.55
C SER A 9 28.07 17.37 -20.84
N GLY A 10 28.42 16.10 -21.09
CA GLY A 10 27.46 15.02 -21.16
C GLY A 10 27.23 14.43 -19.78
N ASP A 11 26.42 15.12 -18.96
CA ASP A 11 25.74 14.49 -17.83
C ASP A 11 24.71 13.51 -18.43
N ASP A 12 25.16 12.30 -18.70
CA ASP A 12 24.29 11.15 -18.95
C ASP A 12 23.69 10.70 -17.61
N LYS A 13 22.87 11.57 -17.00
CA LYS A 13 21.85 11.13 -16.06
C LYS A 13 20.73 10.54 -16.89
N GLY A 14 21.01 9.36 -17.43
CA GLY A 14 20.02 8.46 -18.00
C GLY A 14 18.96 8.19 -16.95
N ASN A 15 17.90 9.01 -17.02
CA ASN A 15 16.51 8.72 -16.75
C ASN A 15 16.31 7.26 -16.28
N VAL A 16 16.42 7.03 -14.97
CA VAL A 16 15.88 5.81 -14.35
C VAL A 16 14.38 5.94 -14.56
N GLN A 17 13.93 5.37 -15.67
CA GLN A 17 12.53 5.18 -15.94
C GLN A 17 11.97 4.47 -14.70
N ASN A 18 11.20 5.21 -13.91
CA ASN A 18 10.08 4.66 -13.15
C ASN A 18 9.13 4.06 -14.19
N ALA A 19 9.54 2.96 -14.83
CA ALA A 19 8.60 2.06 -15.45
C ALA A 19 7.73 1.62 -14.28
N CYS A 20 6.48 2.08 -14.28
CA CYS A 20 5.46 1.54 -13.42
C CYS A 20 5.41 0.04 -13.76
N LEU A 21 6.09 -0.77 -12.96
CA LEU A 21 6.04 -2.21 -13.10
C LEU A 21 4.64 -2.61 -12.66
N GLU A 22 3.79 -2.88 -13.63
CA GLU A 22 2.44 -3.38 -13.40
C GLU A 22 2.51 -4.75 -12.71
N GLU A 23 1.76 -4.89 -11.62
CA GLU A 23 1.64 -6.16 -10.91
C GLU A 23 0.88 -7.17 -11.79
N PRO A 24 1.41 -8.39 -11.99
CA PRO A 24 0.69 -9.43 -12.71
C PRO A 24 -0.69 -9.72 -12.08
N VAL A 25 -1.67 -10.02 -12.92
CA VAL A 25 -3.01 -10.44 -12.46
C VAL A 25 -2.94 -11.81 -11.79
N ASP A 26 -2.05 -12.69 -12.28
CA ASP A 26 -1.81 -13.99 -11.67
C ASP A 26 -1.00 -13.84 -10.37
N VAL A 27 -1.53 -14.40 -9.28
CA VAL A 27 -0.95 -14.25 -7.93
C VAL A 27 0.39 -14.97 -7.82
N ALA A 28 0.58 -16.11 -8.48
CA ALA A 28 1.86 -16.82 -8.42
C ALA A 28 2.96 -16.06 -9.19
N GLU A 29 2.62 -15.50 -10.35
CA GLU A 29 3.53 -14.64 -11.11
C GLU A 29 3.88 -13.35 -10.36
N ALA A 30 2.88 -12.70 -9.73
CA ALA A 30 3.10 -11.51 -8.92
C ALA A 30 3.99 -11.82 -7.69
N LEU A 31 3.75 -12.94 -7.00
CA LEU A 31 4.58 -13.38 -5.88
C LEU A 31 6.04 -13.58 -6.33
N ALA A 32 6.25 -14.29 -7.44
CA ALA A 32 7.60 -14.52 -7.98
C ALA A 32 8.28 -13.20 -8.40
N MET A 33 7.52 -12.25 -8.95
CA MET A 33 8.01 -10.91 -9.26
C MET A 33 8.48 -10.19 -7.99
N TYR A 34 7.65 -10.13 -6.95
CA TYR A 34 8.02 -9.48 -5.68
C TYR A 34 9.26 -10.13 -5.06
N GLN A 35 9.31 -11.46 -5.00
CA GLN A 35 10.46 -12.18 -4.47
C GLN A 35 11.75 -11.86 -5.23
N ARG A 36 11.70 -11.81 -6.56
CA ARG A 36 12.84 -11.41 -7.39
C ARG A 36 13.25 -9.96 -7.14
N MET A 37 12.29 -9.04 -7.12
CA MET A 37 12.56 -7.62 -6.90
C MET A 37 13.16 -7.36 -5.52
N MET A 38 12.79 -8.16 -4.51
CA MET A 38 13.30 -8.01 -3.15
C MET A 38 14.82 -8.24 -3.04
N LEU A 39 15.43 -8.94 -4.00
CA LEU A 39 16.88 -9.12 -4.08
C LEU A 39 17.60 -7.82 -4.45
N GLU A 40 16.90 -6.90 -5.11
CA GLU A 40 17.46 -5.65 -5.66
C GLU A 40 16.93 -4.41 -4.92
N ARG A 41 15.76 -4.52 -4.29
CA ARG A 41 15.01 -3.41 -3.70
C ARG A 41 14.37 -3.84 -2.37
N SER A 42 14.61 -3.07 -1.32
CA SER A 42 14.06 -3.34 0.03
C SER A 42 13.68 -2.08 0.80
N ASP A 43 13.41 -0.97 0.11
CA ASP A 43 12.85 0.23 0.75
C ASP A 43 11.46 -0.02 1.34
N ALA A 44 11.11 0.82 2.30
CA ALA A 44 9.88 0.72 3.09
C ALA A 44 8.61 0.65 2.24
N GLU A 45 8.53 1.42 1.16
CA GLU A 45 7.37 1.42 0.25
C GLU A 45 7.21 0.10 -0.48
N PHE A 46 8.31 -0.49 -0.96
CA PHE A 46 8.28 -1.80 -1.60
C PHE A 46 7.91 -2.91 -0.62
N VAL A 47 8.47 -2.89 0.59
CA VAL A 47 8.14 -3.89 1.63
C VAL A 47 6.66 -3.78 2.02
N ALA A 48 6.13 -2.57 2.20
CA ALA A 48 4.72 -2.35 2.49
C ALA A 48 3.81 -2.87 1.37
N ASP A 49 4.17 -2.61 0.12
CA ASP A 49 3.43 -3.11 -1.05
C ASP A 49 3.37 -4.64 -1.07
N PHE A 50 4.52 -5.29 -0.83
CA PHE A 50 4.61 -6.74 -0.78
C PHE A 50 3.85 -7.33 0.44
N MET A 51 3.89 -6.66 1.60
CA MET A 51 3.07 -7.04 2.75
C MET A 51 1.58 -7.05 2.41
N VAL A 52 1.08 -5.97 1.79
CA VAL A 52 -0.34 -5.88 1.42
C VAL A 52 -0.70 -6.89 0.34
N PHE A 53 0.18 -7.11 -0.65
CA PHE A 53 0.00 -8.16 -1.64
C PHE A 53 -0.19 -9.54 -0.98
N CYS A 54 0.73 -9.94 -0.09
CA CYS A 54 0.66 -11.22 0.59
C CYS A 54 -0.59 -11.32 1.47
N TRP A 55 -0.93 -10.26 2.20
CA TRP A 55 -2.12 -10.19 3.05
C TRP A 55 -3.41 -10.35 2.26
N GLN A 56 -3.57 -9.63 1.16
CA GLN A 56 -4.74 -9.75 0.29
C GLN A 56 -4.81 -11.12 -0.38
N SER A 57 -3.66 -11.75 -0.67
CA SER A 57 -3.58 -13.07 -1.31
C SER A 57 -3.91 -14.24 -0.39
N VAL A 58 -3.97 -14.02 0.92
CA VAL A 58 -4.42 -15.02 1.91
C VAL A 58 -5.85 -14.79 2.40
N ASP A 59 -6.52 -13.73 1.93
CA ASP A 59 -7.93 -13.49 2.24
C ASP A 59 -8.79 -14.68 1.76
N PRO A 60 -9.61 -15.30 2.64
CA PRO A 60 -10.41 -16.47 2.26
C PRO A 60 -11.37 -16.22 1.09
N GLY A 61 -11.91 -15.00 0.97
CA GLY A 61 -12.79 -14.61 -0.12
C GLY A 61 -12.05 -14.56 -1.46
N ARG A 62 -10.86 -13.96 -1.49
CA ARG A 62 -10.00 -13.94 -2.67
C ARG A 62 -9.48 -15.31 -3.06
N VAL A 63 -9.04 -16.11 -2.07
CA VAL A 63 -8.57 -17.49 -2.28
C VAL A 63 -9.67 -18.32 -2.95
N ALA A 64 -10.89 -18.27 -2.42
CA ALA A 64 -12.03 -18.98 -2.99
C ALA A 64 -12.43 -18.42 -4.36
N GLY A 65 -12.39 -17.10 -4.54
CA GLY A 65 -12.79 -16.45 -5.79
C GLY A 65 -11.84 -16.70 -6.97
N LEU A 66 -10.56 -16.94 -6.70
CA LEU A 66 -9.53 -17.18 -7.72
C LEU A 66 -9.08 -18.64 -7.81
N ASP A 67 -9.63 -19.53 -6.98
CA ASP A 67 -9.21 -20.94 -6.86
C ASP A 67 -7.69 -21.07 -6.66
N LEU A 68 -7.14 -20.29 -5.72
CA LEU A 68 -5.70 -20.20 -5.54
C LEU A 68 -5.11 -21.53 -5.04
N PRO A 69 -4.00 -22.02 -5.63
CA PRO A 69 -3.32 -23.21 -5.14
C PRO A 69 -2.86 -23.03 -3.70
N GLY A 70 -3.06 -24.04 -2.85
CA GLY A 70 -2.65 -24.00 -1.45
C GLY A 70 -1.18 -23.62 -1.25
N SER A 71 -0.29 -24.09 -2.14
CA SER A 71 1.14 -23.73 -2.08
C SER A 71 1.42 -22.23 -2.30
N VAL A 72 0.60 -21.53 -3.08
CA VAL A 72 0.73 -20.09 -3.30
C VAL A 72 0.25 -19.33 -2.06
N VAL A 73 -0.86 -19.79 -1.46
CA VAL A 73 -1.42 -19.24 -0.22
C VAL A 73 -0.43 -19.42 0.93
N ASP A 74 0.12 -20.62 1.09
CA ASP A 74 1.13 -20.93 2.11
C ASP A 74 2.36 -20.02 1.95
N ALA A 75 2.87 -19.86 0.72
CA ALA A 75 4.01 -19.00 0.46
C ALA A 75 3.74 -17.53 0.78
N CYS A 76 2.55 -17.01 0.46
CA CYS A 76 2.15 -15.65 0.83
C CYS A 76 2.03 -15.50 2.36
N SER A 77 1.44 -16.49 3.03
CA SER A 77 1.28 -16.50 4.49
C SER A 77 2.62 -16.53 5.23
N GLU A 78 3.54 -17.39 4.79
CA GLU A 78 4.90 -17.49 5.34
C GLU A 78 5.67 -16.17 5.15
N GLN A 79 5.57 -15.58 3.95
CA GLN A 79 6.22 -14.31 3.63
C GLN A 79 5.66 -13.14 4.44
N LEU A 80 4.33 -13.05 4.60
CA LEU A 80 3.70 -12.03 5.44
C LEU A 80 4.15 -12.19 6.90
N SER A 81 4.16 -13.41 7.42
CA SER A 81 4.63 -13.73 8.78
C SER A 81 6.10 -13.36 8.99
N LEU A 82 6.94 -13.49 7.96
CA LEU A 82 8.32 -13.02 7.99
C LEU A 82 8.37 -11.49 8.10
N PHE A 83 7.63 -10.76 7.26
CA PHE A 83 7.61 -9.30 7.32
C PHE A 83 7.12 -8.76 8.66
N MET A 84 6.03 -9.31 9.21
CA MET A 84 5.52 -8.88 10.51
C MET A 84 6.58 -9.04 11.62
N ARG A 85 7.31 -10.17 11.63
CA ARG A 85 8.42 -10.39 12.58
C ARG A 85 9.61 -9.45 12.35
N MET A 86 9.94 -9.16 11.09
CA MET A 86 11.03 -8.24 10.77
C MET A 86 10.73 -6.81 11.26
N VAL A 87 9.49 -6.37 11.13
CA VAL A 87 9.05 -5.07 11.66
C VAL A 87 9.19 -5.00 13.19
N ASP A 88 8.94 -6.11 13.91
CA ASP A 88 9.14 -6.16 15.37
C ASP A 88 10.61 -6.09 15.78
N GLN A 89 11.53 -6.56 14.93
CA GLN A 89 12.97 -6.63 15.23
C GLN A 89 13.73 -5.35 14.88
N GLN A 90 13.16 -4.47 14.06
CA GLN A 90 13.79 -3.22 13.70
C GLN A 90 13.44 -2.11 14.70
N ASP A 91 14.47 -1.58 15.37
CA ASP A 91 14.38 -0.49 16.36
C ASP A 91 13.85 0.84 15.76
N GLN A 92 13.75 0.91 14.43
CA GLN A 92 13.13 2.00 13.68
C GLN A 92 11.71 1.61 13.25
N GLN A 93 10.78 1.59 14.20
CA GLN A 93 9.34 1.33 13.97
C GLN A 93 8.62 2.48 13.24
N ARG A 94 9.22 3.06 12.20
CA ARG A 94 8.71 4.27 11.56
C ARG A 94 8.67 4.08 10.05
N GLY A 95 7.49 4.24 9.47
CA GLY A 95 7.26 4.17 8.03
C GLY A 95 6.18 3.16 7.62
N ALA A 96 6.08 2.94 6.31
CA ALA A 96 4.99 2.18 5.72
C ALA A 96 4.84 0.74 6.27
N PRO A 97 5.90 -0.09 6.42
CA PRO A 97 5.75 -1.44 6.95
C PRO A 97 5.19 -1.50 8.38
N ALA A 98 5.57 -0.53 9.23
CA ALA A 98 5.09 -0.45 10.60
C ALA A 98 3.59 -0.11 10.66
N PHE A 99 3.15 0.84 9.81
CA PHE A 99 1.73 1.16 9.67
C PHE A 99 0.94 -0.06 9.18
N TRP A 100 1.39 -0.72 8.11
CA TRP A 100 0.67 -1.85 7.55
C TRP A 100 0.60 -3.04 8.49
N LYS A 101 1.65 -3.31 9.27
CA LYS A 101 1.59 -4.29 10.36
C LYS A 101 0.46 -3.96 11.34
N ARG A 102 0.43 -2.73 11.88
CA ARG A 102 -0.62 -2.31 12.82
C ARG A 102 -2.01 -2.32 12.21
N TYR A 103 -2.13 -1.97 10.94
CA TYR A 103 -3.39 -2.03 10.20
C TYR A 103 -3.89 -3.46 10.04
N ILE A 104 -3.03 -4.40 9.65
CA ILE A 104 -3.37 -5.83 9.50
C ILE A 104 -3.72 -6.45 10.85
N GLU A 105 -2.96 -6.15 11.90
CA GLU A 105 -3.27 -6.54 13.29
C GLU A 105 -4.67 -6.12 13.72
N TRP A 106 -5.09 -4.92 13.34
CA TRP A 106 -6.44 -4.44 13.59
C TRP A 106 -7.50 -5.12 12.71
N ALA A 107 -7.22 -5.27 11.41
CA ALA A 107 -8.17 -5.81 10.45
C ALA A 107 -8.47 -7.30 10.69
N ASP A 108 -7.45 -8.10 10.98
CA ASP A 108 -7.56 -9.57 10.99
C ASP A 108 -7.48 -10.18 12.40
N TYR A 109 -6.75 -9.53 13.31
CA TYR A 109 -6.51 -10.07 14.65
C TYR A 109 -7.34 -9.36 15.73
N ALA A 110 -8.20 -8.42 15.33
CA ALA A 110 -9.02 -7.61 16.22
C ALA A 110 -8.20 -6.92 17.33
N ILE A 111 -6.94 -6.58 17.05
CA ILE A 111 -6.09 -5.83 17.97
C ILE A 111 -6.47 -4.36 17.88
N ASP A 112 -6.65 -3.70 19.03
CA ASP A 112 -7.01 -2.29 19.07
C ASP A 112 -5.98 -1.44 18.31
N PHE A 113 -6.46 -0.55 17.44
CA PHE A 113 -5.66 0.45 16.73
C PHE A 113 -6.32 1.83 16.90
N PRO A 114 -6.05 2.52 18.02
CA PRO A 114 -6.70 3.78 18.38
C PRO A 114 -6.43 4.90 17.38
N LEU A 115 -7.37 5.85 17.31
CA LEU A 115 -7.30 6.99 16.39
C LEU A 115 -6.02 7.81 16.54
N ASP A 116 -5.57 8.05 17.78
CA ASP A 116 -4.35 8.82 18.06
C ASP A 116 -3.09 8.09 17.58
N GLU A 117 -3.09 6.75 17.62
CA GLU A 117 -2.00 5.93 17.08
C GLU A 117 -1.97 6.01 15.55
N ARG A 118 -3.13 5.92 14.89
CA ARG A 118 -3.26 6.08 13.42
C ARG A 118 -2.71 7.44 12.97
N LYS A 119 -3.11 8.51 13.67
CA LYS A 119 -2.63 9.87 13.38
C LYS A 119 -1.12 10.00 13.58
N ARG A 120 -0.56 9.32 14.59
CA ARG A 120 0.87 9.35 14.89
C ARG A 120 1.75 8.91 13.72
N PHE A 121 1.32 7.92 12.94
CA PHE A 121 2.07 7.45 11.77
C PHE A 121 2.34 8.57 10.74
N MET A 122 1.40 9.51 10.54
CA MET A 122 1.60 10.64 9.62
C MET A 122 2.59 11.66 10.17
N TRP A 123 2.59 11.88 11.49
CA TRP A 123 3.52 12.81 12.15
C TRP A 123 4.95 12.25 12.19
N GLU A 124 5.08 10.94 12.38
CA GLU A 124 6.38 10.28 12.51
C GLU A 124 7.06 10.00 11.17
N THR A 125 6.29 9.98 10.08
CA THR A 125 6.79 9.72 8.73
C THR A 125 6.32 10.81 7.76
N PRO A 126 7.02 11.96 7.69
CA PRO A 126 6.66 13.04 6.78
C PRO A 126 6.60 12.57 5.32
N GLY A 127 5.50 12.92 4.62
CA GLY A 127 5.26 12.51 3.24
C GLY A 127 4.60 11.14 3.08
N TYR A 128 4.37 10.40 4.16
CA TYR A 128 3.64 9.13 4.13
C TYR A 128 2.15 9.34 4.44
N LEU A 129 1.33 9.35 3.39
CA LEU A 129 -0.07 9.78 3.45
C LEU A 129 -1.06 8.64 3.76
N GLU A 130 -0.68 7.36 3.59
CA GLU A 130 -1.60 6.23 3.77
C GLU A 130 -2.33 6.18 5.13
N PRO A 131 -1.75 6.56 6.28
CA PRO A 131 -2.51 6.52 7.52
C PRO A 131 -3.75 7.45 7.51
N ALA A 132 -3.81 8.43 6.60
CA ALA A 132 -4.98 9.26 6.37
C ALA A 132 -6.22 8.43 5.97
N PHE A 133 -6.09 7.40 5.12
CA PHE A 133 -7.26 6.58 4.75
C PHE A 133 -7.79 5.82 5.97
N SER A 134 -6.90 5.35 6.85
CA SER A 134 -7.28 4.64 8.07
C SER A 134 -8.00 5.56 9.08
N VAL A 135 -7.56 6.82 9.20
CA VAL A 135 -8.24 7.85 10.00
C VAL A 135 -9.60 8.23 9.39
N PHE A 136 -9.63 8.41 8.07
CA PHE A 136 -10.85 8.68 7.31
C PHE A 136 -11.90 7.59 7.54
N MET A 137 -11.50 6.32 7.46
CA MET A 137 -12.38 5.18 7.77
C MET A 137 -12.86 5.19 9.23
N ALA A 138 -11.94 5.33 10.18
CA ALA A 138 -12.25 5.25 11.61
C ALA A 138 -13.21 6.35 12.09
N THR A 139 -13.17 7.53 11.45
CA THR A 139 -14.01 8.68 11.81
C THR A 139 -15.28 8.79 10.98
N GLY A 140 -15.56 7.80 10.13
CA GLY A 140 -16.69 7.86 9.21
C GLY A 140 -16.59 9.03 8.23
N GLY A 141 -15.37 9.44 7.85
CA GLY A 141 -15.10 10.50 6.90
C GLY A 141 -15.15 11.92 7.45
N ALA A 142 -15.25 12.08 8.78
CA ALA A 142 -15.24 13.38 9.44
C ALA A 142 -13.83 14.01 9.48
N GLU A 143 -12.77 13.18 9.52
CA GLU A 143 -11.37 13.64 9.48
C GLU A 143 -10.65 13.09 8.25
N MET A 144 -9.60 13.82 7.82
CA MET A 144 -8.67 13.40 6.76
C MET A 144 -9.30 13.16 5.38
N ARG A 145 -10.46 13.77 5.10
CA ARG A 145 -11.11 13.63 3.78
C ARG A 145 -10.24 14.16 2.65
N SER A 146 -9.63 15.33 2.81
CA SER A 146 -8.82 15.94 1.76
C SER A 146 -7.62 15.05 1.41
N GLU A 147 -6.95 14.55 2.45
CA GLU A 147 -5.81 13.66 2.39
C GLU A 147 -6.19 12.30 1.77
N ALA A 148 -7.37 11.77 2.12
CA ALA A 148 -7.89 10.56 1.48
C ALA A 148 -8.18 10.78 -0.02
N MET A 149 -8.68 11.95 -0.43
CA MET A 149 -8.88 12.25 -1.85
C MET A 149 -7.56 12.45 -2.59
N GLU A 150 -6.56 13.05 -1.95
CA GLU A 150 -5.20 13.17 -2.51
C GLU A 150 -4.57 11.79 -2.72
N LEU A 151 -4.67 10.91 -1.71
CA LEU A 151 -4.19 9.54 -1.81
C LEU A 151 -4.91 8.75 -2.91
N LEU A 152 -6.23 8.93 -3.04
CA LEU A 152 -7.02 8.33 -4.11
C LEU A 152 -6.55 8.80 -5.50
N ALA A 153 -6.25 10.10 -5.66
CA ALA A 153 -5.73 10.65 -6.90
C ALA A 153 -4.34 10.09 -7.22
N GLU A 154 -3.44 10.02 -6.22
CA GLU A 154 -2.11 9.43 -6.36
C GLU A 154 -2.19 7.97 -6.80
N TYR A 155 -3.12 7.20 -6.23
CA TYR A 155 -3.23 5.76 -6.46
C TYR A 155 -4.07 5.38 -7.68
N SER A 156 -4.76 6.34 -8.30
CA SER A 156 -5.62 6.12 -9.46
C SER A 156 -4.89 5.52 -10.68
N GLY A 157 -3.58 5.78 -10.82
CA GLY A 157 -2.75 5.27 -11.91
C GLY A 157 -1.85 4.09 -11.55
N SER A 158 -1.96 3.52 -10.35
CA SER A 158 -1.07 2.45 -9.86
C SER A 158 -1.74 1.07 -9.92
N GLY A 159 -1.09 0.12 -10.60
CA GLY A 159 -1.53 -1.29 -10.67
C GLY A 159 -1.13 -2.16 -9.46
N LYS A 160 -0.51 -1.58 -8.44
CA LYS A 160 0.01 -2.31 -7.27
C LYS A 160 -1.09 -2.73 -6.30
N ALA A 161 -0.94 -3.88 -5.65
CA ALA A 161 -1.90 -4.40 -4.66
C ALA A 161 -2.26 -3.38 -3.57
N ARG A 162 -1.26 -2.68 -3.01
CA ARG A 162 -1.49 -1.70 -1.95
C ARG A 162 -2.34 -0.52 -2.42
N ALA A 163 -2.02 0.02 -3.59
CA ALA A 163 -2.76 1.13 -4.17
C ALA A 163 -4.20 0.73 -4.51
N ALA A 164 -4.40 -0.47 -5.08
CA ALA A 164 -5.71 -1.02 -5.36
C ALA A 164 -6.55 -1.21 -4.09
N TYR A 165 -5.95 -1.74 -3.03
CA TYR A 165 -6.62 -1.93 -1.74
C TYR A 165 -7.07 -0.61 -1.12
N VAL A 166 -6.16 0.35 -0.97
CA VAL A 166 -6.44 1.65 -0.36
C VAL A 166 -7.56 2.39 -1.10
N ARG A 167 -7.50 2.38 -2.45
CA ARG A 167 -8.55 2.95 -3.30
C ARG A 167 -9.91 2.29 -3.04
N SER A 168 -9.97 0.97 -3.06
CA SER A 168 -11.21 0.21 -2.82
C SER A 168 -11.85 0.57 -1.47
N VAL A 169 -11.03 0.70 -0.42
CA VAL A 169 -11.50 1.08 0.92
C VAL A 169 -12.11 2.50 0.92
N ILE A 170 -11.42 3.47 0.32
CA ILE A 170 -11.90 4.85 0.24
C ILE A 170 -13.19 4.93 -0.58
N GLU A 171 -13.22 4.31 -1.77
CA GLU A 171 -14.38 4.31 -2.67
C GLU A 171 -15.61 3.64 -2.03
N SER A 172 -15.41 2.52 -1.35
CA SER A 172 -16.48 1.82 -0.60
C SER A 172 -17.09 2.72 0.48
N ARG A 173 -16.25 3.47 1.20
CA ARG A 173 -16.70 4.40 2.22
C ARG A 173 -17.52 5.55 1.64
N LEU A 174 -17.05 6.16 0.56
CA LEU A 174 -17.74 7.24 -0.14
C LEU A 174 -19.11 6.77 -0.65
N SER A 175 -19.18 5.59 -1.27
CA SER A 175 -20.44 5.00 -1.77
C SER A 175 -21.44 4.75 -0.64
N SER A 176 -20.94 4.38 0.56
CA SER A 176 -21.77 4.18 1.75
C SER A 176 -22.30 5.50 2.34
N GLU A 177 -21.67 6.64 2.07
CA GLU A 177 -22.18 7.96 2.46
C GLU A 177 -23.33 8.41 1.57
N GLU A 178 -23.17 8.23 0.25
CA GLU A 178 -24.18 8.62 -0.74
C GLU A 178 -25.50 7.88 -0.55
N SER A 179 -25.42 6.60 -0.17
CA SER A 179 -26.59 5.76 0.13
C SER A 179 -27.29 6.13 1.44
N CYS A 180 -26.56 6.49 2.50
CA CYS A 180 -27.14 7.01 3.74
C CYS A 180 -27.73 8.42 3.59
N GLY A 181 -27.13 9.28 2.76
CA GLY A 181 -27.62 10.62 2.46
C GLY A 181 -28.97 10.65 1.73
N HIS A 182 -29.30 9.58 0.97
CA HIS A 182 -30.60 9.44 0.29
C HIS A 182 -31.75 9.00 1.19
N GLN A 183 -31.49 8.50 2.41
CA GLN A 183 -32.53 8.04 3.32
C GLN A 183 -33.13 9.15 4.21
N HIS A 184 -32.54 10.36 4.20
CA HIS A 184 -33.04 11.48 5.01
C HIS A 184 -33.91 12.51 4.25
N ALA A 185 -34.20 12.28 2.97
CA ALA A 185 -34.97 13.21 2.12
C ALA A 185 -36.42 12.75 1.81
N GLY A 186 -36.97 11.78 2.53
CA GLY A 186 -38.35 11.33 2.33
C GLY A 186 -38.96 10.72 3.58
N GLY A 187 -39.75 11.51 4.31
CA GLY A 187 -40.54 11.08 5.46
C GLY A 187 -40.99 12.25 6.32
#